data_AF-A0A2S3ZS72-F1
#
_entry.id   AF-A0A2S3ZS72-F1
#
_cell.length_a   1.000
_cell.length_b   1.000
_cell.length_c   1.000
_cell.angle_alpha   90.00
_cell.angle_beta   90.00
_cell.angle_gamma   90.00
#
_symmetry.space_group_name_H-M   'P 1'
#
loop_
_entity.id
_entity.type
_entity.pdbx_description
1 polymer ?
#
loop_
_entity_poly.entity_id
_entity_poly.type
_entity_poly.pdbx_seq_one_letter_code
_entity_poly.pdbx_strand_id
1 'polypeptide(L)'
;MTALSGLSGGAARGGPSAEAVSAVAQRLAGIAGELEGLRLQLGRLNAMDWRSPAAAAFRDSLADRNLALSAVARDVTAAVASLGSYALSLPAVPPRPGDGPGMGVPSPGMQGFGMAWPWR
;
A
#
# COMPACT_ATOMS: atom_id res chain seq x y z
N MET A 1 22.45 -29.45 24.38
CA MET A 1 23.33 -28.26 24.44
C MET A 1 23.08 -27.42 23.20
N THR A 2 22.33 -26.34 23.39
CA THR A 2 21.89 -25.41 22.35
C THR A 2 22.98 -24.35 22.20
N ALA A 3 23.67 -24.31 21.06
CA ALA A 3 24.62 -23.24 20.77
C ALA A 3 23.91 -22.15 19.94
N LEU A 4 23.67 -21.01 20.59
CA LEU A 4 23.31 -19.75 19.96
C LEU A 4 24.43 -19.34 18.99
N SER A 5 24.18 -19.26 17.69
CA SER A 5 25.06 -18.58 16.75
C SER A 5 24.28 -18.19 15.50
N GLY A 6 23.96 -16.91 15.40
CA GLY A 6 23.20 -16.34 14.28
C GLY A 6 22.54 -14.99 14.52
N LEU A 7 22.76 -14.37 15.69
CA LEU A 7 22.41 -12.97 15.97
C LEU A 7 23.70 -12.14 15.96
N SER A 8 24.34 -11.94 14.81
CA SER A 8 25.29 -10.84 14.58
C SER A 8 25.69 -10.76 13.11
N GLY A 9 25.07 -9.84 12.39
CA GLY A 9 25.35 -9.47 11.02
C GLY A 9 24.46 -8.30 10.63
N GLY A 10 24.48 -7.24 11.45
CA GLY A 10 23.68 -6.05 11.27
C GLY A 10 24.11 -5.27 10.03
N ALA A 11 23.41 -5.49 8.92
CA ALA A 11 23.26 -4.44 7.93
C ALA A 11 22.31 -3.40 8.55
N ALA A 12 22.75 -2.15 8.64
CA ALA A 12 21.95 -1.02 9.13
C ALA A 12 20.53 -1.14 8.59
N ARG A 13 19.53 -1.13 9.49
CA ARG A 13 18.09 -1.08 9.16
C ARG A 13 17.85 0.21 8.37
N GLY A 14 18.06 0.16 7.05
CA GLY A 14 17.65 1.20 6.13
C GLY A 14 16.15 1.36 6.25
N GLY A 15 15.70 2.61 6.40
CA GLY A 15 14.27 2.93 6.40
C GLY A 15 13.58 2.43 5.13
N PRO A 16 12.25 2.50 5.08
CA PRO A 16 11.49 2.09 3.89
C PRO A 16 11.98 2.89 2.66
N SER A 17 12.07 2.23 1.50
CA SER A 17 12.40 2.91 0.25
C SER A 17 11.24 3.80 -0.21
N ALA A 18 11.54 4.86 -0.96
CA ALA A 18 10.51 5.75 -1.52
C ALA A 18 9.49 5.00 -2.38
N GLU A 19 9.94 3.98 -3.14
CA GLU A 19 9.03 3.12 -3.91
C GLU A 19 8.09 2.30 -3.02
N ALA A 20 8.60 1.72 -1.92
CA ALA A 20 7.76 0.96 -0.99
C ALA A 20 6.71 1.86 -0.32
N VAL A 21 7.09 3.07 0.07
CA VAL A 21 6.15 4.08 0.63
C VAL A 21 5.11 4.47 -0.41
N SER A 22 5.53 4.72 -1.65
CA SER A 22 4.64 5.08 -2.76
C SER A 22 3.63 3.97 -3.08
N ALA A 23 4.07 2.71 -3.09
CA ALA A 23 3.19 1.56 -3.30
C ALA A 23 2.11 1.44 -2.23
N VAL A 24 2.45 1.69 -0.95
CA VAL A 24 1.48 1.73 0.14
C VAL A 24 0.51 2.91 -0.02
N ALA A 25 1.00 4.09 -0.38
CA ALA A 25 0.17 5.26 -0.62
C ALA A 25 -0.83 5.02 -1.77
N GLN A 26 -0.39 4.40 -2.87
CA GLN A 26 -1.27 4.01 -3.98
C GLN A 26 -2.33 3.00 -3.54
N ARG A 27 -1.94 2.00 -2.73
CA ARG A 27 -2.91 1.02 -2.20
C ARG A 27 -3.97 1.68 -1.32
N LEU A 28 -3.57 2.60 -0.44
CA LEU A 28 -4.49 3.35 0.40
C LEU A 28 -5.41 4.26 -0.42
N ALA A 29 -4.91 4.90 -1.48
CA ALA A 29 -5.74 5.67 -2.40
C ALA A 29 -6.80 4.80 -3.09
N GLY A 30 -6.44 3.59 -3.49
CA GLY A 30 -7.39 2.60 -4.01
C GLY A 30 -8.50 2.28 -3.01
N ILE A 31 -8.14 1.98 -1.76
CA ILE A 31 -9.10 1.70 -0.68
C ILE A 31 -10.03 2.90 -0.44
N ALA A 32 -9.50 4.12 -0.42
CA ALA A 32 -10.33 5.33 -0.29
C ALA A 32 -11.36 5.44 -1.43
N GLY A 33 -10.98 5.12 -2.66
CA GLY A 33 -11.88 5.07 -3.81
C GLY A 33 -12.96 3.99 -3.68
N GLU A 34 -12.61 2.80 -3.19
CA GLU A 34 -13.56 1.72 -2.93
C GLU A 34 -14.59 2.10 -1.85
N LEU A 35 -14.14 2.75 -0.76
CA LEU A 35 -15.02 3.24 0.30
C LEU A 35 -15.99 4.30 -0.22
N GLU A 36 -15.53 5.22 -1.07
CA GLU A 36 -16.41 6.22 -1.69
C GLU A 36 -17.43 5.55 -2.64
N GLY A 37 -17.00 4.54 -3.40
CA GLY A 37 -17.90 3.72 -4.22
C GLY A 37 -19.02 3.06 -3.39
N LEU A 38 -18.66 2.46 -2.25
CA LEU A 38 -19.63 1.88 -1.31
C LEU A 38 -20.57 2.94 -0.75
N ARG A 39 -20.05 4.10 -0.34
CA ARG A 39 -20.86 5.22 0.17
C ARG A 39 -21.90 5.68 -0.84
N LEU A 40 -21.53 5.79 -2.12
CA LEU A 40 -22.46 6.15 -3.19
C LEU A 40 -23.52 5.07 -3.43
N GLN A 41 -23.15 3.78 -3.38
CA GLN A 41 -24.11 2.67 -3.49
C GLN A 41 -25.10 2.67 -2.33
N LEU A 42 -24.62 2.88 -1.10
CA LEU A 42 -25.45 3.03 0.09
C LEU A 42 -26.38 4.25 -0.04
N GLY A 43 -25.88 5.38 -0.55
CA GLY A 43 -26.68 6.57 -0.83
C GLY A 43 -27.88 6.30 -1.75
N ARG A 44 -27.76 5.38 -2.72
CA ARG A 44 -28.88 4.99 -3.60
C ARG A 44 -29.98 4.25 -2.84
N LEU A 45 -29.64 3.47 -1.82
CA LEU A 45 -30.63 2.78 -0.99
C LEU A 45 -31.47 3.76 -0.18
N ASN A 46 -30.92 4.93 0.13
CA ASN A 46 -31.65 6.00 0.83
C ASN A 46 -32.76 6.63 -0.04
N ALA A 47 -32.68 6.49 -1.37
CA ALA A 47 -33.65 7.05 -2.32
C ALA A 47 -34.86 6.12 -2.58
N MET A 48 -34.94 4.96 -1.90
CA MET A 48 -36.07 4.04 -2.05
C MET A 48 -37.34 4.61 -1.40
N ASP A 49 -38.48 4.55 -2.09
CA ASP A 49 -39.79 5.00 -1.58
C ASP A 49 -40.42 3.98 -0.61
N TRP A 50 -39.61 3.44 0.31
CA TRP A 50 -40.07 2.54 1.36
C TRP A 50 -40.49 3.34 2.59
N ARG A 51 -41.78 3.29 2.95
CA ARG A 51 -42.37 4.03 4.07
C ARG A 51 -42.88 3.10 5.15
N SER A 52 -42.04 2.85 6.16
CA SER A 52 -42.40 2.13 7.38
C SER A 52 -41.50 2.60 8.55
N PRO A 53 -41.85 2.31 9.82
CA PRO A 53 -40.95 2.56 10.94
C PRO A 53 -39.60 1.85 10.80
N ALA A 54 -39.59 0.64 10.24
CA ALA A 54 -38.36 -0.09 9.92
C ALA A 54 -37.52 0.64 8.85
N ALA A 55 -38.18 1.24 7.85
CA ALA A 55 -37.50 2.04 6.84
C ALA A 55 -36.84 3.29 7.44
N ALA A 56 -37.49 3.95 8.42
CA ALA A 56 -36.90 5.08 9.12
C ALA A 56 -35.65 4.68 9.90
N ALA A 57 -35.74 3.62 10.72
CA ALA A 57 -34.59 3.10 11.47
C ALA A 57 -33.44 2.65 10.55
N PHE A 58 -33.77 2.04 9.41
CA PHE A 58 -32.79 1.66 8.40
C PHE A 58 -32.10 2.90 7.81
N ARG A 59 -32.84 3.95 7.43
CA ARG A 59 -32.28 5.19 6.87
C ARG A 59 -31.39 5.93 7.88
N ASP A 60 -31.78 5.97 9.15
CA ASP A 60 -30.96 6.58 10.21
C ASP A 60 -29.63 5.82 10.37
N SER A 61 -29.71 4.48 10.47
CA SER A 61 -28.52 3.63 10.50
C SER A 61 -27.65 3.81 9.25
N LEU A 62 -28.26 3.96 8.08
CA LEU A 62 -27.55 4.18 6.82
C LEU A 62 -26.85 5.54 6.77
N ALA A 63 -27.49 6.59 7.29
CA ALA A 63 -26.94 7.93 7.38
C ALA A 63 -25.71 7.97 8.29
N ASP A 64 -25.79 7.36 9.48
CA ASP A 64 -24.65 7.22 10.40
C ASP A 64 -23.46 6.52 9.73
N ARG A 65 -23.74 5.46 8.96
CA ARG A 65 -22.71 4.63 8.33
C ARG A 65 -22.07 5.40 7.17
N ASN A 66 -22.86 6.17 6.42
CA ASN A 66 -22.35 7.07 5.39
C ASN A 66 -21.44 8.15 5.96
N LEU A 67 -21.77 8.73 7.13
CA LEU A 67 -20.92 9.70 7.81
C LEU A 67 -19.61 9.06 8.27
N ALA A 68 -19.67 7.87 8.87
CA ALA A 68 -18.48 7.13 9.30
C ALA A 68 -17.56 6.78 8.12
N LEU A 69 -18.11 6.26 7.02
CA LEU A 69 -17.33 5.96 5.81
C LEU A 69 -16.69 7.22 5.22
N SER A 70 -17.39 8.36 5.22
CA SER A 70 -16.84 9.63 4.76
C SER A 70 -15.71 10.15 5.66
N ALA A 71 -15.77 9.93 6.97
CA ALA A 71 -14.69 10.25 7.89
C ALA A 71 -13.46 9.37 7.59
N VAL A 72 -13.64 8.06 7.49
CA VAL A 72 -12.55 7.12 7.19
C VAL A 72 -11.90 7.43 5.84
N ALA A 73 -12.68 7.71 4.80
CA ALA A 73 -12.13 8.06 3.49
C ALA A 73 -11.23 9.32 3.56
N ARG A 74 -11.65 10.34 4.31
CA ARG A 74 -10.86 11.56 4.55
C ARG A 74 -9.56 11.26 5.30
N ASP A 75 -9.62 10.44 6.33
CA ASP A 75 -8.43 10.05 7.12
C ASP A 75 -7.44 9.26 6.26
N VAL A 76 -7.93 8.35 5.41
CA VAL A 76 -7.09 7.61 4.46
C VAL A 76 -6.47 8.55 3.44
N THR A 77 -7.22 9.52 2.88
CA THR A 77 -6.66 10.53 1.97
C THR A 77 -5.57 11.37 2.65
N ALA A 78 -5.76 11.76 3.91
CA ALA A 78 -4.75 12.50 4.67
C ALA A 78 -3.49 11.65 4.92
N ALA A 79 -3.65 10.36 5.20
CA ALA A 79 -2.54 9.42 5.33
C ALA A 79 -1.76 9.26 4.01
N VAL A 80 -2.46 9.14 2.88
CA VAL A 80 -1.86 9.09 1.54
C VAL A 80 -1.03 10.34 1.27
N ALA A 81 -1.56 11.53 1.57
CA ALA A 81 -0.84 12.78 1.40
C ALA A 81 0.44 12.81 2.26
N SER A 82 0.33 12.38 3.53
CA SER A 82 1.47 12.32 4.47
C SER A 82 2.56 11.35 3.98
N LEU A 83 2.16 10.18 3.48
CA LEU A 83 3.10 9.19 2.91
C LEU A 83 3.76 9.71 1.63
N GLY A 84 3.02 10.43 0.78
CA GLY A 84 3.59 11.08 -0.41
C GLY A 84 4.64 12.12 -0.05
N SER A 85 4.35 13.00 0.93
CA SER A 85 5.33 13.96 1.45
C SER A 85 6.55 13.29 2.07
N TYR A 86 6.35 12.19 2.81
CA TYR A 86 7.46 11.41 3.35
C TYR A 86 8.31 10.77 2.24
N ALA A 87 7.70 10.18 1.22
CA ALA A 87 8.42 9.58 0.09
C ALA A 87 9.29 10.60 -0.66
N LEU A 88 8.80 11.83 -0.85
CA LEU A 88 9.56 12.92 -1.44
C LEU A 88 10.73 13.41 -0.57
N SER A 89 10.64 13.22 0.75
CA SER A 89 11.71 13.57 1.70
C SER A 89 12.81 12.51 1.82
N LEU A 90 12.58 11.31 1.26
CA LEU A 90 13.58 10.25 1.30
C LEU A 90 14.71 10.53 0.30
N PRO A 91 15.98 10.37 0.70
CA PRO A 91 17.10 10.54 -0.21
C PRO A 91 16.99 9.51 -1.34
N ALA A 92 17.26 9.96 -2.57
CA ALA A 92 17.40 9.05 -3.70
C ALA A 92 18.48 8.01 -3.37
N VAL A 93 18.13 6.73 -3.41
CA VAL A 93 19.13 5.66 -3.28
C VAL A 93 20.11 5.85 -4.44
N PRO A 94 21.40 6.11 -4.18
CA PRO A 94 22.35 6.27 -5.27
C PRO A 94 22.40 4.95 -6.06
N PRO A 95 22.51 5.01 -7.41
CA PRO A 95 22.71 3.81 -8.20
C PRO A 95 23.90 3.02 -7.65
N ARG A 96 23.77 1.69 -7.59
CA ARG A 96 24.89 0.85 -7.18
C ARG A 96 26.05 1.10 -8.15
N PRO A 97 27.31 1.12 -7.67
CA PRO A 97 28.46 1.19 -8.55
C PRO A 97 28.41 -0.03 -9.49
N GLY A 98 28.03 0.18 -10.75
CA GLY A 98 27.80 -0.88 -11.73
C GLY A 98 26.73 -0.57 -12.80
N ASP A 99 25.75 0.29 -12.50
CA ASP A 99 24.64 0.62 -13.41
C ASP A 99 24.90 1.90 -14.24
N GLY A 100 26.10 2.01 -14.82
CA GLY A 100 26.43 3.07 -15.79
C GLY A 100 26.34 2.56 -17.24
N PRO A 101 25.85 3.36 -18.21
CA PRO A 101 25.88 2.99 -19.61
C PRO A 101 27.31 3.17 -20.14
N GLY A 102 28.16 2.16 -19.96
CA GLY A 102 29.54 2.25 -20.40
C GLY A 102 30.34 0.98 -20.15
N MET A 103 30.52 0.22 -21.24
CA MET A 103 31.64 -0.70 -21.46
C MET A 103 31.86 -1.76 -20.37
N GLY A 104 30.96 -2.75 -20.34
CA GLY A 104 31.25 -4.03 -19.70
C GLY A 104 32.40 -4.74 -20.42
N VAL A 105 33.58 -4.74 -19.79
CA VAL A 105 34.67 -5.65 -20.11
C VAL A 105 34.19 -7.06 -19.71
N PRO A 106 34.18 -8.06 -20.61
CA PRO A 106 33.68 -9.39 -20.25
C PRO A 106 34.65 -10.05 -19.26
N SER A 107 34.20 -10.28 -18.02
CA SER A 107 34.84 -11.26 -17.13
C SER A 107 34.41 -12.66 -17.56
N PRO A 108 35.33 -13.54 -17.95
CA PRO A 108 35.01 -14.90 -18.39
C PRO A 108 34.84 -15.80 -17.18
N GLY A 109 33.73 -16.55 -17.16
CA GLY A 109 33.63 -17.78 -16.36
C GLY A 109 32.67 -17.71 -15.18
N MET A 110 31.37 -17.77 -15.47
CA MET A 110 30.42 -18.64 -14.76
C MET A 110 29.22 -18.88 -15.68
N GLN A 111 29.40 -19.81 -16.61
CA GLN A 111 28.28 -20.41 -17.36
C GLN A 111 27.61 -21.44 -16.44
N GLY A 112 26.28 -21.39 -16.36
CA GLY A 112 25.49 -22.54 -15.90
C GLY A 112 24.44 -22.27 -14.81
N PHE A 113 23.64 -21.22 -14.92
CA PHE A 113 22.30 -21.24 -14.33
C PHE A 113 21.38 -22.12 -15.19
N GLY A 114 21.15 -23.36 -14.76
CA GLY A 114 19.97 -24.13 -15.15
C GLY A 114 18.89 -23.94 -14.09
N MET A 115 17.93 -23.05 -14.35
CA MET A 115 16.72 -22.92 -13.53
C MET A 115 15.90 -24.22 -13.57
N ALA A 116 15.46 -24.68 -12.41
CA ALA A 116 14.18 -25.36 -12.26
C ALA A 116 13.57 -24.95 -10.91
N TRP A 117 12.59 -24.05 -10.95
CA TRP A 117 11.74 -23.73 -9.81
C TRP A 117 10.52 -24.65 -9.85
N PRO A 118 10.29 -25.54 -8.88
CA PRO A 118 8.98 -26.15 -8.69
C PRO A 118 8.16 -25.29 -7.72
N TRP A 119 7.02 -24.79 -8.19
CA TRP A 119 5.96 -24.26 -7.36
C TRP A 119 5.34 -25.40 -6.53
N ARG A 120 5.29 -25.25 -5.21
CA ARG A 120 4.23 -25.77 -4.34
C ARG A 120 4.25 -25.09 -2.99
#